data_AF-A0AAU2XCJ9-F1
#
_entry.id   AF-A0AAU2XCJ9-F1
#
_cell.length_a   1.000
_cell.length_b   1.000
_cell.length_c   1.000
_cell.angle_alpha   90.00
_cell.angle_beta   90.00
_cell.angle_gamma   90.00
#
_symmetry.space_group_name_H-M   'P 1'
#
loop_
_entity.id
_entity.type
_entity.pdbx_description
1 polymer ?
#
loop_
_entity_poly.entity_id
_entity_poly.type
_entity_poly.pdbx_seq_one_letter_code
_entity_poly.pdbx_strand_id
1 'polypeptide(L)'
;MGEPRVCAYAACGRVLPRGSSTSRRHCSDRCRQACHRERIRAADAPPVAGSEELARAVRLSAAELARASTAVASTPDADGRLVREVVALRDLLDQVLVAAVTHDRAHGDSWTVVAAGLGVHPEAARRRYRNRAAGP
;
A
#
# COMPACT_ATOMS: atom_id res chain seq x y z
N MET A 1 -16.79 -23.99 11.44
CA MET A 1 -15.80 -23.70 12.51
C MET A 1 -14.89 -22.59 12.00
N GLY A 2 -14.84 -21.45 12.69
CA GLY A 2 -13.97 -20.34 12.27
C GLY A 2 -12.50 -20.63 12.55
N GLU A 3 -11.61 -20.21 11.65
CA GLU A 3 -10.16 -20.35 11.83
C GLU A 3 -9.68 -19.73 13.15
N PRO A 4 -8.71 -20.35 13.85
CA PRO A 4 -8.12 -19.78 15.04
C PRO A 4 -7.43 -18.47 14.70
N ARG A 5 -7.90 -17.37 15.30
CA ARG A 5 -7.30 -16.05 15.12
C ARG A 5 -6.09 -15.89 16.03
N VAL A 6 -5.00 -15.39 15.50
CA VAL A 6 -3.76 -15.09 16.25
C VAL A 6 -3.69 -13.62 16.66
N CYS A 7 -2.94 -13.35 17.72
CA CYS A 7 -2.62 -12.00 18.16
C CYS A 7 -1.94 -11.22 17.03
N ALA A 8 -2.39 -9.99 16.79
CA ALA A 8 -1.84 -9.12 15.75
C ALA A 8 -0.44 -8.58 16.06
N TYR A 9 0.08 -8.81 17.27
CA TYR A 9 1.48 -8.53 17.55
C TYR A 9 2.34 -9.70 17.03
N ALA A 10 3.13 -9.45 15.97
CA ALA A 10 3.86 -10.48 15.23
C ALA A 10 4.75 -11.35 16.13
N ALA A 11 5.42 -10.76 17.13
CA ALA A 11 6.28 -11.50 18.05
C ALA A 11 5.53 -12.31 19.12
N CYS A 12 4.20 -12.20 19.22
CA CYS A 12 3.43 -12.88 20.27
C CYS A 12 3.01 -14.31 19.88
N GLY A 13 2.53 -14.52 18.66
CA GLY A 13 2.06 -15.82 18.17
C GLY A 13 0.85 -16.45 18.89
N ARG A 14 0.34 -15.86 20.00
CA ARG A 14 -0.76 -16.46 20.78
C ARG A 14 -2.07 -16.50 19.99
N VAL A 15 -2.76 -17.64 20.07
CA VAL A 15 -4.13 -17.78 19.60
C VAL A 15 -5.07 -17.01 20.53
N LEU A 16 -6.00 -16.25 19.97
CA LEU A 16 -7.03 -15.52 20.70
C LEU A 16 -8.10 -16.49 21.24
N PRO A 17 -8.72 -16.17 22.39
CA PRO A 17 -9.79 -17.00 22.95
C PRO A 17 -10.90 -17.26 21.93
N ARG A 18 -11.40 -18.49 21.88
CA ARG A 18 -12.57 -18.84 21.06
C ARG A 18 -13.76 -17.96 21.48
N GLY A 19 -14.50 -17.43 20.52
CA GLY A 19 -15.61 -16.50 20.77
C GLY A 19 -15.22 -15.03 20.98
N SER A 20 -13.93 -14.68 20.86
CA SER A 20 -13.52 -13.27 20.88
C SER A 20 -14.09 -12.49 19.69
N SER A 21 -14.56 -11.26 19.95
CA SER A 21 -15.14 -10.38 18.92
C SER A 21 -14.18 -10.21 17.74
N THR A 22 -14.73 -10.02 16.53
CA THR A 22 -13.95 -9.69 15.32
C THR A 22 -13.05 -8.46 15.50
N SER A 23 -13.43 -7.55 16.41
CA SER A 23 -12.64 -6.37 16.76
C SER A 23 -11.44 -6.65 17.67
N ARG A 24 -11.38 -7.77 18.40
CA ARG A 24 -10.27 -8.06 19.33
C ARG A 24 -8.99 -8.47 18.59
N ARG A 25 -8.04 -7.56 18.42
CA ARG A 25 -6.80 -7.85 17.66
C ARG A 25 -5.65 -8.38 18.53
N HIS A 26 -5.69 -8.17 19.84
CA HIS A 26 -4.56 -8.49 20.73
C HIS A 26 -4.99 -9.37 21.90
N CYS A 27 -4.08 -10.24 22.35
CA CYS A 27 -4.34 -11.09 23.52
C CYS A 27 -4.31 -10.29 24.83
N SER A 28 -3.52 -9.21 24.90
CA SER A 28 -3.34 -8.37 26.08
C SER A 28 -2.99 -6.93 25.71
N ASP A 29 -3.13 -6.01 26.68
CA ASP A 29 -2.73 -4.61 26.52
C ASP A 29 -1.23 -4.44 26.32
N ARG A 30 -0.40 -5.33 26.90
CA ARG A 30 1.03 -5.36 26.62
C ARG A 30 1.33 -5.57 25.13
N CYS A 31 0.62 -6.48 24.47
CA CYS A 31 0.79 -6.72 23.03
C CYS A 31 0.26 -5.54 22.20
N ARG A 32 -0.83 -4.90 22.66
CA ARG A 32 -1.36 -3.68 22.03
C ARG A 32 -0.34 -2.54 22.09
N GLN A 33 0.25 -2.31 23.27
CA GLN A 33 1.27 -1.27 23.49
C GLN A 33 2.58 -1.58 22.76
N ALA A 34 3.03 -2.84 22.71
CA ALA A 34 4.20 -3.24 21.94
C ALA A 34 4.01 -2.96 20.45
N CYS A 35 2.89 -3.40 19.87
CA CYS A 35 2.54 -3.11 18.49
C CYS A 35 2.42 -1.59 18.23
N HIS A 36 1.83 -0.83 19.14
CA HIS A 36 1.77 0.63 19.03
C HIS A 36 3.17 1.26 19.01
N ARG A 37 4.07 0.86 19.93
CA ARG A 37 5.44 1.37 19.98
C ARG A 37 6.25 1.04 18.74
N GLU A 38 6.08 -0.16 18.17
CA GLU A 38 6.72 -0.52 16.90
C GLU A 38 6.23 0.35 15.75
N ARG A 39 4.92 0.65 15.70
CA ARG A 39 4.38 1.57 14.70
C ARG A 39 4.91 2.98 14.85
N ILE A 40 5.00 3.50 16.08
CA ILE A 40 5.61 4.81 16.32
C ILE A 40 7.08 4.82 15.91
N ARG A 41 7.86 3.80 16.29
CA ARG A 41 9.27 3.68 15.86
C ARG A 41 9.44 3.58 14.36
N ALA A 42 8.53 2.89 13.67
CA ALA A 42 8.56 2.78 12.21
C ALA A 42 8.18 4.11 11.53
N ALA A 43 7.22 4.85 12.08
CA ALA A 43 6.87 6.18 11.61
C ALA A 43 7.99 7.21 11.83
N ASP A 44 8.71 7.09 12.95
CA ASP A 44 9.87 7.92 13.28
C ASP A 44 11.18 7.43 12.64
N ALA A 45 11.14 6.30 11.91
CA ALA A 45 12.33 5.77 11.26
C ALA A 45 12.76 6.73 10.14
N PRO A 46 14.07 6.99 9.99
CA PRO A 46 14.55 7.80 8.90
C PRO A 46 14.15 7.15 7.56
N PRO A 47 13.87 7.96 6.53
CA PRO A 47 13.54 7.45 5.20
C PRO A 47 14.58 6.42 4.76
N VAL A 48 14.11 5.25 4.34
CA VAL A 48 14.98 4.19 3.82
C VAL A 48 15.80 4.75 2.66
N ALA A 49 17.09 4.39 2.58
CA ALA A 49 17.97 4.82 1.49
C ALA A 49 17.31 4.53 0.13
N GLY A 50 17.21 5.55 -0.72
CA GLY A 50 16.53 5.48 -2.03
C GLY A 50 15.06 5.92 -2.02
N SER A 51 14.42 6.14 -0.86
CA SER A 51 13.04 6.62 -0.81
C SER A 51 12.90 8.08 -1.29
N GLU A 52 13.87 8.94 -0.97
CA GLU A 52 13.92 10.31 -1.51
C GLU A 52 14.22 10.33 -3.01
N GLU A 53 15.04 9.40 -3.50
CA GLU A 53 15.38 9.27 -4.91
C GLU A 53 14.17 8.76 -5.70
N LEU A 54 13.46 7.76 -5.18
CA LEU A 54 12.17 7.31 -5.73
C LEU A 54 11.15 8.45 -5.73
N ALA A 55 11.01 9.18 -4.61
CA ALA A 55 10.09 10.31 -4.53
C ALA A 55 10.46 11.42 -5.52
N ARG A 56 11.76 11.67 -5.74
CA ARG A 56 12.27 12.61 -6.75
C ARG A 56 11.95 12.12 -8.17
N ALA A 57 12.22 10.86 -8.48
CA ALA A 57 11.92 10.26 -9.77
C ALA A 57 10.42 10.34 -10.09
N VAL A 58 9.55 9.99 -9.13
CA VAL A 58 8.09 10.08 -9.28
C VAL A 58 7.66 11.53 -9.57
N ARG A 59 8.21 12.51 -8.86
CA ARG A 59 7.87 13.94 -9.10
C ARG A 59 8.30 14.42 -10.48
N LEU A 60 9.50 14.06 -10.94
CA LEU A 60 9.99 14.44 -12.26
C LEU A 60 9.15 13.78 -13.36
N SER A 61 8.86 12.48 -13.23
CA SER A 61 8.00 11.76 -14.18
C SER A 61 6.58 12.32 -14.22
N ALA A 62 6.02 12.74 -13.07
CA ALA A 62 4.69 13.37 -13.05
C ALA A 62 4.65 14.69 -13.84
N ALA A 63 5.71 15.51 -13.72
CA ALA A 63 5.81 16.76 -14.47
C ALA A 63 5.96 16.53 -15.98
N GLU A 64 6.75 15.53 -16.39
CA GLU A 64 6.86 15.10 -17.79
C GLU A 64 5.51 14.60 -18.34
N LEU A 65 4.80 13.76 -17.57
CA LEU A 65 3.51 13.23 -17.99
C LEU A 65 2.43 14.30 -18.10
N ALA A 66 2.44 15.30 -17.22
CA ALA A 66 1.53 16.46 -17.31
C ALA A 66 1.78 17.30 -18.57
N ARG A 67 3.04 17.42 -19.01
CA ARG A 67 3.37 18.07 -20.29
C ARG A 67 2.90 17.21 -21.47
N ALA A 68 3.19 15.91 -21.43
CA ALA A 68 2.81 14.98 -22.49
C ALA A 68 1.29 14.88 -22.68
N SER A 69 0.50 14.92 -21.60
CA SER A 69 -0.97 14.88 -21.69
C SER A 69 -1.55 16.08 -22.45
N THR A 70 -0.89 17.24 -22.37
CA THR A 70 -1.28 18.44 -23.11
C THR A 70 -0.96 18.28 -24.61
N ALA A 71 0.14 17.60 -24.95
CA ALA A 71 0.56 17.37 -26.34
C ALA A 71 -0.25 16.29 -27.07
N VAL A 72 -0.75 15.28 -26.34
CA VAL A 72 -1.62 14.22 -26.90
C VAL A 72 -2.91 14.80 -27.48
N ALA A 73 -3.45 15.88 -26.92
CA ALA A 73 -4.64 16.54 -27.44
C ALA A 73 -4.43 17.21 -28.81
N SER A 74 -3.17 17.45 -29.21
CA SER A 74 -2.82 18.23 -30.40
C SER A 74 -2.22 17.39 -31.54
N THR A 75 -2.01 16.08 -31.33
CA THR A 75 -1.28 15.22 -32.27
C THR A 75 -2.11 13.99 -32.64
N PRO A 76 -2.48 13.78 -33.92
CA PRO A 76 -3.16 12.56 -34.34
C PRO A 76 -2.24 11.34 -34.20
N ASP A 77 -2.65 10.36 -33.39
CA ASP A 77 -1.99 9.04 -33.28
C ASP A 77 -2.67 8.07 -34.25
N ALA A 78 -2.18 8.02 -35.49
CA ALA A 78 -2.82 7.27 -36.57
C ALA A 78 -2.94 5.75 -36.30
N ASP A 79 -2.07 5.19 -35.44
CA ASP A 79 -1.94 3.73 -35.25
C ASP A 79 -2.18 3.27 -33.79
N GLY A 80 -2.69 4.16 -32.93
CA GLY A 80 -2.92 3.89 -31.52
C GLY A 80 -1.65 3.52 -30.74
N ARG A 81 -0.48 3.93 -31.22
CA ARG A 81 0.81 3.60 -30.60
C ARG A 81 0.95 4.28 -29.24
N LEU A 82 0.56 5.56 -29.14
CA LEU A 82 0.61 6.31 -27.89
C LEU A 82 -0.30 5.67 -26.84
N VAL A 83 -1.47 5.18 -27.25
CA VAL A 83 -2.38 4.46 -26.35
C VAL A 83 -1.70 3.21 -25.76
N ARG A 84 -1.00 2.42 -26.59
CA ARG A 84 -0.27 1.23 -26.11
C ARG A 84 0.87 1.58 -25.15
N GLU A 85 1.63 2.64 -25.44
CA GLU A 85 2.72 3.09 -24.57
C GLU A 85 2.20 3.63 -23.23
N VAL A 86 1.11 4.40 -23.23
CA VAL A 86 0.46 4.90 -22.01
C VAL A 86 -0.12 3.75 -21.18
N VAL A 87 -0.69 2.71 -21.82
CA VAL A 87 -1.14 1.51 -21.12
C VAL A 87 0.03 0.79 -20.45
N ALA A 88 1.15 0.59 -21.15
CA ALA A 88 2.34 -0.04 -20.55
C ALA A 88 2.87 0.76 -19.35
N LEU A 89 2.89 2.09 -19.44
CA LEU A 89 3.27 2.95 -18.33
C LEU A 89 2.30 2.85 -17.14
N ARG A 90 0.98 2.85 -17.42
CA ARG A 90 -0.05 2.66 -16.38
C ARG A 90 0.17 1.34 -15.65
N ASP A 91 0.45 0.27 -16.37
CA ASP A 91 0.62 -1.07 -15.80
C ASP A 91 1.90 -1.12 -14.92
N LEU A 92 2.98 -0.43 -15.30
CA LEU A 92 4.17 -0.26 -14.45
C LEU A 92 3.87 0.54 -13.18
N LEU A 93 3.14 1.65 -13.28
CA LEU A 93 2.73 2.45 -12.13
C LEU A 93 1.83 1.64 -11.17
N ASP A 94 0.93 0.81 -11.70
CA ASP A 94 0.12 -0.10 -10.91
C ASP A 94 0.99 -1.12 -10.15
N GLN A 95 2.08 -1.63 -10.74
CA GLN A 95 3.03 -2.50 -10.05
C GLN A 95 3.78 -1.79 -8.92
N VAL A 96 4.23 -0.55 -9.15
CA VAL A 96 4.86 0.27 -8.11
C VAL A 96 3.89 0.53 -6.95
N LEU A 97 2.63 0.84 -7.25
CA LEU A 97 1.59 1.02 -6.23
C LEU A 97 1.34 -0.27 -5.43
N VAL A 98 1.30 -1.43 -6.08
CA VAL A 98 1.18 -2.72 -5.37
C VAL A 98 2.36 -2.94 -4.43
N ALA A 99 3.59 -2.67 -4.88
CA ALA A 99 4.79 -2.83 -4.05
C ALA A 99 4.77 -1.89 -2.83
N ALA A 100 4.43 -0.61 -3.03
CA ALA A 100 4.31 0.37 -1.95
C ALA A 100 3.23 -0.04 -0.93
N VAL A 101 2.03 -0.40 -1.39
CA VAL A 101 0.95 -0.85 -0.50
C VAL A 101 1.35 -2.12 0.26
N THR A 102 2.04 -3.06 -0.38
CA THR A 102 2.52 -4.29 0.26
C THR A 102 3.54 -3.97 1.35
N HIS A 103 4.47 -3.07 1.05
CA HIS A 103 5.45 -2.58 2.01
C HIS A 103 4.77 -1.96 3.25
N ASP A 104 3.87 -0.99 3.07
CA ASP A 104 3.16 -0.33 4.17
C ASP A 104 2.35 -1.34 5.01
N ARG A 105 1.67 -2.27 4.33
CA ARG A 105 0.88 -3.32 4.97
C ARG A 105 1.74 -4.28 5.79
N ALA A 106 2.95 -4.62 5.32
CA ALA A 106 3.92 -5.43 6.04
C ALA A 106 4.47 -4.71 7.29
N HIS A 107 4.58 -3.39 7.26
CA HIS A 107 5.00 -2.56 8.40
C HIS A 107 3.84 -2.20 9.35
N GLY A 108 2.67 -2.81 9.16
CA GLY A 108 1.56 -2.75 10.11
C GLY A 108 0.56 -1.62 9.87
N ASP A 109 0.64 -0.92 8.74
CA ASP A 109 -0.32 0.13 8.44
C ASP A 109 -1.72 -0.40 8.18
N SER A 110 -2.71 0.30 8.73
CA SER A 110 -4.10 -0.08 8.55
C SER A 110 -4.56 0.26 7.13
N TRP A 111 -5.58 -0.45 6.65
CA TRP A 111 -6.24 -0.10 5.39
C TRP A 111 -6.77 1.34 5.38
N THR A 112 -7.06 1.93 6.54
CA THR A 112 -7.45 3.33 6.66
C THR A 112 -6.30 4.28 6.28
N VAL A 113 -5.09 4.00 6.76
CA VAL A 113 -3.89 4.82 6.46
C VAL A 113 -3.54 4.71 4.97
N VAL A 114 -3.44 3.47 4.47
CA VAL A 114 -3.15 3.20 3.06
C VAL A 114 -4.20 3.84 2.13
N ALA A 115 -5.48 3.72 2.47
CA ALA A 115 -6.54 4.27 1.63
C ALA A 115 -6.59 5.80 1.63
N ALA A 116 -6.18 6.45 2.72
CA ALA A 116 -6.01 7.90 2.76
C ALA A 116 -4.93 8.35 1.76
N GLY A 117 -3.78 7.67 1.71
CA GLY A 117 -2.73 7.96 0.72
C GLY A 117 -3.15 7.71 -0.73
N LEU A 118 -4.04 6.75 -0.96
CA LEU A 118 -4.60 6.44 -2.28
C LEU A 118 -5.79 7.33 -2.68
N GLY A 119 -6.35 8.12 -1.75
CA GLY A 119 -7.55 8.92 -2.00
C GLY A 119 -8.83 8.08 -2.24
N VAL A 120 -8.92 6.88 -1.66
CA VAL A 120 -10.07 5.97 -1.83
C VAL A 120 -10.66 5.53 -0.50
N HIS A 121 -11.84 4.91 -0.53
CA HIS A 121 -12.43 4.30 0.66
C HIS A 121 -11.60 3.07 1.13
N PRO A 122 -11.44 2.83 2.46
CA PRO A 122 -10.65 1.72 2.98
C PRO A 122 -11.02 0.34 2.45
N GLU A 123 -12.32 0.08 2.25
CA GLU A 123 -12.78 -1.20 1.68
C GLU A 123 -12.41 -1.33 0.21
N ALA A 124 -12.38 -0.24 -0.56
CA ALA A 124 -11.96 -0.26 -1.96
C ALA A 124 -10.46 -0.56 -2.09
N ALA A 125 -9.63 0.08 -1.25
CA ALA A 125 -8.20 -0.23 -1.15
C ALA A 125 -7.99 -1.70 -0.77
N ARG A 126 -8.70 -2.19 0.26
CA ARG A 126 -8.61 -3.58 0.69
C ARG A 126 -8.99 -4.55 -0.44
N ARG A 127 -10.12 -4.35 -1.12
CA ARG A 127 -10.54 -5.23 -2.22
C ARG A 127 -9.53 -5.24 -3.37
N ARG A 128 -8.97 -4.09 -3.73
CA ARG A 128 -8.02 -3.95 -4.85
C ARG A 128 -6.66 -4.58 -4.54
N TYR A 129 -6.12 -4.35 -3.33
CA TYR A 129 -4.71 -4.66 -3.04
C TYR A 129 -4.51 -5.87 -2.13
N ARG A 130 -5.52 -6.35 -1.38
CA ARG A 130 -5.36 -7.49 -0.45
C ARG A 130 -4.86 -8.76 -1.13
N ASN A 131 -5.32 -9.05 -2.33
CA ASN A 131 -4.95 -10.28 -3.06
C ASN A 131 -3.77 -10.05 -4.03
N ARG A 132 -3.45 -8.78 -4.34
CA ARG A 132 -2.33 -8.41 -5.21
C ARG A 132 -1.02 -8.23 -4.44
N ALA A 133 -1.11 -7.93 -3.15
CA ALA A 133 0.01 -7.88 -2.22
C ALA A 133 0.53 -9.27 -1.80
N ALA A 134 -0.11 -10.35 -2.27
CA ALA A 134 0.24 -11.74 -1.99
C ALA A 134 0.70 -12.48 -3.27
N GLY A 135 1.27 -11.77 -4.24
CA GLY A 135 1.96 -12.39 -5.38
C GLY A 135 3.17 -13.21 -4.88
N PRO A 136 3.54 -14.29 -5.62
CA PRO A 136 4.12 -15.54 -5.12
C PRO A 136 5.31 -15.43 -4.16
#